data_AF-A0A524HGB8-F1
#
_entry.id   AF-A0A524HGB8-F1
#
_cell.length_a   1.000
_cell.length_b   1.000
_cell.length_c   1.000
_cell.angle_alpha   90.00
_cell.angle_beta   90.00
_cell.angle_gamma   90.00
#
_symmetry.space_group_name_H-M   'P 1'
#
loop_
_entity.id
_entity.type
_entity.pdbx_description
1 polymer ?
#
loop_
_entity_poly.entity_id
_entity_poly.type
_entity_poly.pdbx_seq_one_letter_code
_entity_poly.pdbx_strand_id
1 'polypeptide(L)' 'SYIDAINMRLEVMDSTALSLCMDNKLPILVLNMWDRDALKRGLLGEKVGTLVSDEPR' A
#
# COMPACT_ATOMS: atom_id res chain seq x y z
N SER A 1 3.94 4.61 -6.69
CA SER A 1 2.63 4.87 -7.33
C SER A 1 1.85 3.56 -7.49
N TYR A 2 0.54 3.61 -7.74
CA TYR A 2 -0.29 2.42 -8.01
C TYR A 2 0.19 1.65 -9.25
N ILE A 3 0.63 2.35 -10.29
CA ILE A 3 1.20 1.75 -11.50
C ILE A 3 2.47 0.95 -11.17
N ASP A 4 3.32 1.46 -10.27
CA ASP A 4 4.51 0.73 -9.84
C ASP A 4 4.13 -0.56 -9.10
N ALA A 5 3.07 -0.53 -8.29
CA ALA A 5 2.60 -1.71 -7.58
C ALA A 5 2.09 -2.81 -8.53
N ILE A 6 1.43 -2.42 -9.63
CA ILE A 6 1.05 -3.35 -10.72
C ILE A 6 2.31 -3.87 -11.44
N ASN A 7 3.22 -2.97 -11.83
CA ASN A 7 4.41 -3.32 -12.61
C ASN A 7 5.39 -4.21 -11.84
N MET A 8 5.52 -3.99 -10.54
CA MET A 8 6.37 -4.79 -9.66
C MET A 8 5.77 -6.18 -9.35
N ARG A 9 4.56 -6.50 -9.86
CA ARG A 9 3.83 -7.73 -9.57
C ARG A 9 3.90 -8.08 -8.09
N LEU A 10 3.65 -7.11 -7.22
CA LEU A 10 3.73 -7.34 -5.78
C LEU A 10 2.69 -8.38 -5.31
N GLU A 11 1.75 -8.78 -6.19
CA GLU A 11 0.70 -9.80 -5.96
C GLU A 11 -0.10 -9.57 -4.67
N VAL A 12 -0.10 -8.33 -4.19
CA VAL A 12 -0.75 -7.94 -2.92
C VAL A 12 -2.26 -7.79 -3.07
N MET A 13 -2.73 -7.50 -4.27
CA MET A 13 -4.12 -7.18 -4.57
C MET A 13 -4.41 -7.48 -6.04
N ASP A 14 -5.65 -7.85 -6.36
CA ASP A 14 -6.08 -8.03 -7.74
C ASP A 14 -6.12 -6.68 -8.49
N SER A 15 -6.03 -6.75 -9.82
CA SER A 15 -6.00 -5.56 -10.67
C SER A 15 -7.27 -4.72 -10.62
N THR A 16 -8.43 -5.32 -10.32
CA THR A 16 -9.72 -4.62 -10.25
C THR A 16 -9.80 -3.79 -8.98
N ALA A 17 -9.47 -4.38 -7.83
CA ALA A 17 -9.43 -3.67 -6.55
C ALA A 17 -8.39 -2.55 -6.56
N LEU A 18 -7.23 -2.77 -7.19
CA LEU A 18 -6.20 -1.74 -7.30
C LEU A 18 -6.64 -0.58 -8.21
N SER A 19 -7.36 -0.86 -9.30
CA SER A 19 -7.97 0.18 -10.15
C SER A 19 -9.01 1.00 -9.37
N LEU A 20 -9.85 0.33 -8.56
CA LEU A 20 -10.83 1.01 -7.71
C LEU A 20 -10.15 1.93 -6.68
N CYS A 21 -9.05 1.50 -6.07
CA CYS A 21 -8.29 2.32 -5.15
C CYS A 21 -7.61 3.50 -5.84
N MET A 22 -7.13 3.32 -7.08
CA MET A 22 -6.55 4.39 -7.89
C MET A 22 -7.61 5.46 -8.22
N ASP A 23 -8.78 5.05 -8.72
CA ASP A 23 -9.87 5.97 -9.11
C ASP A 23 -10.38 6.79 -7.92
N ASN A 24 -10.41 6.19 -6.73
CA ASN A 24 -10.84 6.84 -5.49
C ASN A 24 -9.68 7.47 -4.70
N LYS A 25 -8.45 7.44 -5.21
CA LYS A 25 -7.24 7.96 -4.55
C LYS A 25 -7.05 7.43 -3.12
N LEU A 26 -7.40 6.16 -2.91
CA LEU A 26 -7.34 5.51 -1.60
C LEU A 26 -5.92 4.99 -1.33
N PRO A 27 -5.19 5.53 -0.34
CA PRO A 27 -3.84 5.07 -0.03
C PRO A 27 -3.86 3.63 0.48
N ILE A 28 -2.96 2.79 -0.04
CA ILE A 28 -2.81 1.39 0.34
C ILE A 28 -1.51 1.25 1.13
N LEU A 29 -1.60 0.76 2.37
CA LEU A 29 -0.43 0.45 3.20
C LEU A 29 -0.24 -1.06 3.30
N VAL A 30 0.83 -1.57 2.69
CA VAL A 30 1.19 -2.99 2.73
C VAL A 30 2.14 -3.23 3.90
N LEU A 31 1.73 -4.09 4.83
CA LEU A 31 2.47 -4.39 6.05
C LEU A 31 2.77 -5.89 6.18
N ASN A 32 3.87 -6.21 6.86
CA ASN A 32 4.18 -7.57 7.26
C ASN A 32 3.45 -7.91 8.56
N MET A 33 2.40 -8.74 8.49
CA MET A 33 1.61 -9.15 9.66
C MET A 33 2.33 -10.13 10.60
N TRP A 34 3.48 -10.68 10.20
CA TRP A 34 4.31 -11.51 11.07
C TRP A 34 5.13 -10.68 12.08
N ASP A 35 5.34 -9.40 11.78
CA ASP A 35 5.92 -8.44 12.71
C ASP A 35 4.79 -7.84 13.57
N ARG A 36 4.82 -8.13 14.87
CA ARG A 36 3.79 -7.69 15.83
C ARG A 36 3.74 -6.16 15.98
N ASP A 37 4.83 -5.47 15.69
CA ASP A 37 4.91 -4.02 15.82
C ASP A 37 4.57 -3.29 14.52
N ALA A 38 4.55 -4.00 13.38
CA ALA A 38 4.34 -3.37 12.06
C ALA A 38 2.98 -2.67 11.94
N LEU A 39 1.90 -3.27 12.47
CA LEU A 39 0.58 -2.65 12.44
C LEU A 39 0.54 -1.34 13.24
N LYS A 40 1.06 -1.37 14.47
CA LYS A 40 1.07 -0.22 15.37
C LYS A 40 1.92 0.92 14.79
N ARG A 41 3.11 0.60 14.29
CA ARG A 41 4.03 1.58 13.68
C ARG A 41 3.44 2.18 12.39
N GLY A 42 2.72 1.37 11.61
CA GLY A 42 2.03 1.83 10.40
C GLY A 42 0.93 2.85 10.71
N LEU A 43 0.14 2.59 11.74
CA LEU A 43 -0.89 3.53 12.22
C LEU A 43 -0.29 4.84 12.79
N LEU A 44 0.91 4.78 13.36
CA LEU A 44 1.65 5.96 13.82
C LEU A 44 2.30 6.77 12.67
N GLY A 45 2.18 6.30 11.42
CA GLY A 45 2.75 6.97 10.25
C GLY A 45 4.26 6.76 10.08
N GLU A 46 4.86 5.83 10.82
CA GLU A 46 6.26 5.46 10.63
C GLU A 46 6.49 4.83 9.25
N LYS A 47 7.72 4.89 8.75
CA LYS A 47 8.13 4.23 7.51
C LYS A 47 8.25 2.71 7.72
N VAL A 48 7.12 2.03 7.85
CA VAL A 48 7.03 0.57 7.93
C VAL A 48 6.21 0.04 6.75
N GLY A 49 6.74 -0.99 6.10
CA GLY A 49 6.12 -1.57 4.91
C GLY A 49 6.18 -0.66 3.67
N THR A 50 5.19 -0.81 2.79
CA THR A 50 5.13 -0.09 1.50
C THR A 50 3.83 0.71 1.42
N LEU A 51 3.95 2.03 1.34
CA LEU A 51 2.81 2.92 1.09
C LEU A 51 2.67 3.18 -0.40
N VAL A 52 1.49 2.86 -0.94
CA VAL A 52 1.10 3.14 -2.32
C VAL A 52 0.03 4.23 -2.27
N SER A 53 0.37 5.43 -2.74
CA SER A 53 -0.52 6.58 -2.83
C SER A 53 -0.29 7.34 -4.13
N ASP A 54 -1.28 8.14 -4.53
CA ASP A 54 -1.17 9.08 -5.66
C ASP A 54 -0.52 10.41 -5.23
N GLU A 55 -0.61 10.74 -3.93
CA GLU A 55 0.00 11.94 -3.41
C GLU A 55 1.52 11.80 -3.34
N PRO A 56 2.27 12.72 -4.00
CA PRO A 56 3.71 12.82 -3.80
C PRO A 56 3.94 13.37 -2.39
N ARG A 57 4.59 12.57 -1.56
CA ARG A 57 5.02 12.96 -0.22
C ARG A 57 6.23 13.89 -0.26
#